data_AF-A0A821HIY6-F1
#
_entry.id   AF-A0A821HIY6-F1
#
_cell.length_a   1.000
_cell.length_b   1.000
_cell.length_c   1.000
_cell.angle_alpha   90.00
_cell.angle_beta   90.00
_cell.angle_gamma   90.00
#
_symmetry.space_group_name_H-M   'P 1'
#
loop_
_entity.id
_entity.type
_entity.pdbx_description
1 polymer ?
#
loop_
_entity_poly.entity_id
_entity_poly.type
_entity_poly.pdbx_seq_one_letter_code
_entity_poly.pdbx_strand_id
1 'polypeptide(L)'
;MSQIYAIYIFCRKRSKYEQWATKEFPKVRGVFTEIDPICISVRQAARECDDDAVVITGEIEPSFMYTTLFKEIVLEIDFDEKKTVQDLADYARTQEAYANNKGEQKIIHEFVESYRGNIDNNPIQWYTAECFTYKMLNKALGKLDVSTLLKTGFFMRDLHQNIQQLHDQQLKDKNKPFPSTLYRGQAMTQQDFETKIQQDKLMSYNNFLSTSEEKHVAVDFIGRKLRSDNTKIGVLFIMTIDPAIKSAPFARVAQ
;
A
#
# COMPACT_ATOMS: atom_id res chain seq x y z
N MET A 1 10.39 -23.38 12.52
CA MET A 1 10.23 -22.57 11.29
C MET A 1 9.24 -23.29 10.37
N SER A 2 8.12 -22.66 10.06
CA SER A 2 7.15 -23.19 9.10
C SER A 2 7.62 -22.83 7.68
N GLN A 3 8.00 -23.82 6.88
CA GLN A 3 8.57 -23.62 5.53
C GLN A 3 7.54 -23.19 4.46
N ILE A 4 6.24 -23.13 4.81
CA ILE A 4 5.15 -22.85 3.85
C ILE A 4 4.19 -21.83 4.46
N TYR A 5 4.08 -20.66 3.82
CA TYR A 5 3.21 -19.54 4.24
C TYR A 5 1.77 -19.67 3.75
N ALA A 6 1.59 -20.10 2.49
CA ALA A 6 0.30 -20.21 1.83
C ALA A 6 0.34 -21.25 0.70
N ILE A 7 -0.80 -21.88 0.41
CA ILE A 7 -0.99 -22.82 -0.69
C ILE A 7 -2.17 -22.33 -1.53
N TYR A 8 -1.95 -22.23 -2.84
CA TYR A 8 -2.97 -21.87 -3.83
C TYR A 8 -3.08 -23.00 -4.84
N ILE A 9 -4.29 -23.49 -5.08
CA ILE A 9 -4.51 -24.67 -5.93
C ILE A 9 -5.15 -24.20 -7.24
N PHE A 10 -4.49 -24.44 -8.37
CA PHE A 10 -5.07 -24.23 -9.70
C PHE A 10 -5.52 -25.57 -10.29
N CYS A 11 -6.83 -25.78 -10.43
CA CYS A 11 -7.39 -27.03 -10.93
C CYS A 11 -8.78 -26.83 -11.54
N ARG A 12 -9.08 -27.54 -12.63
CA ARG A 12 -10.44 -27.56 -13.24
C ARG A 12 -11.51 -28.20 -12.35
N LYS A 13 -11.15 -29.10 -11.44
CA LYS A 13 -12.08 -29.83 -10.56
C LYS A 13 -12.22 -29.15 -9.20
N ARG A 14 -12.69 -27.89 -9.19
CA ARG A 14 -12.82 -27.07 -7.97
C ARG A 14 -13.55 -27.78 -6.83
N SER A 15 -14.71 -28.37 -7.13
CA SER A 15 -15.58 -29.05 -6.16
C SER A 15 -14.89 -30.19 -5.40
N LYS A 16 -13.86 -30.82 -5.98
CA LYS A 16 -13.09 -31.89 -5.33
C LYS A 16 -12.16 -31.37 -4.24
N TYR A 17 -11.66 -30.14 -4.37
CA TYR A 17 -10.60 -29.60 -3.52
C TYR A 17 -11.05 -28.40 -2.69
N GLU A 18 -12.26 -27.90 -2.88
CA GLU A 18 -12.81 -26.75 -2.14
C GLU A 18 -12.86 -27.01 -0.61
N GLN A 19 -13.05 -28.27 -0.21
CA GLN A 19 -13.02 -28.69 1.19
C GLN A 19 -11.63 -28.50 1.83
N TRP A 20 -10.56 -28.59 1.04
CA TRP A 20 -9.20 -28.37 1.53
C TRP A 20 -8.99 -26.93 1.99
N ALA A 21 -9.53 -25.96 1.23
CA ALA A 21 -9.46 -24.55 1.56
C ALA A 21 -10.41 -24.14 2.70
N THR A 22 -11.55 -24.82 2.83
CA THR A 22 -12.63 -24.38 3.75
C THR A 22 -12.66 -25.12 5.07
N LYS A 23 -12.13 -26.35 5.16
CA LYS A 23 -12.30 -27.22 6.33
C LYS A 23 -11.05 -27.97 6.77
N GLU A 24 -10.19 -28.41 5.86
CA GLU A 24 -9.12 -29.37 6.21
C GLU A 24 -7.75 -28.72 6.45
N PHE A 25 -7.36 -27.73 5.64
CA PHE A 25 -6.00 -27.21 5.67
C PHE A 25 -5.98 -25.68 5.76
N PRO A 26 -5.67 -25.10 6.94
CA PRO A 26 -5.66 -23.65 7.15
C PRO A 26 -4.73 -22.87 6.20
N LYS A 27 -3.69 -23.54 5.66
CA LYS A 27 -2.73 -22.94 4.72
C LYS A 27 -3.22 -22.93 3.28
N VAL A 28 -4.25 -23.70 2.93
CA VAL A 28 -4.83 -23.68 1.59
C VAL A 28 -5.76 -22.48 1.49
N ARG A 29 -5.33 -21.45 0.76
CA ARG A 29 -6.02 -20.15 0.71
C ARG A 29 -7.08 -20.06 -0.37
N GLY A 30 -7.09 -20.99 -1.33
CA GLY A 30 -8.15 -21.07 -2.33
C GLY A 30 -7.88 -22.11 -3.40
N VAL A 31 -8.96 -22.47 -4.11
CA VAL A 31 -8.94 -23.33 -5.30
C VAL A 31 -9.50 -22.53 -6.47
N PHE A 32 -8.71 -22.42 -7.53
CA PHE A 32 -8.96 -21.55 -8.68
C PHE A 32 -9.04 -22.37 -9.96
N THR A 33 -9.96 -21.99 -10.83
CA THR A 33 -10.17 -22.61 -12.15
C THR A 33 -9.63 -21.75 -13.29
N GLU A 34 -9.35 -20.48 -13.00
CA GLU A 34 -8.88 -19.46 -13.95
C GLU A 34 -7.54 -18.87 -13.46
N ILE A 35 -6.73 -18.41 -14.41
CA ILE A 35 -5.37 -17.92 -14.15
C ILE A 35 -5.41 -16.56 -13.44
N ASP A 36 -6.26 -15.64 -13.89
CA ASP A 36 -6.28 -14.28 -13.33
C ASP A 36 -6.64 -14.27 -11.83
N PRO A 37 -7.68 -14.99 -11.36
CA PRO A 37 -8.01 -15.03 -9.93
C PRO A 37 -6.91 -15.62 -9.04
N ILE A 38 -6.18 -16.64 -9.50
CA ILE A 38 -5.05 -17.17 -8.72
C ILE A 38 -3.88 -16.19 -8.72
N CYS A 39 -3.57 -15.55 -9.84
CA CYS A 39 -2.52 -14.54 -9.92
C CYS A 39 -2.81 -13.35 -8.99
N ILE A 40 -4.06 -12.86 -8.98
CA ILE A 40 -4.51 -11.81 -8.05
C ILE A 40 -4.32 -12.27 -6.60
N SER A 41 -4.75 -13.48 -6.26
CA SER A 41 -4.69 -13.99 -4.89
C SER A 41 -3.27 -14.25 -4.38
N VAL A 42 -2.36 -14.68 -5.27
CA VAL A 42 -0.94 -14.89 -4.96
C VAL A 42 -0.21 -13.56 -4.77
N ARG A 43 -0.43 -12.60 -5.69
CA ARG A 43 0.07 -11.22 -5.56
C ARG A 43 -0.34 -10.62 -4.22
N GLN A 44 -1.63 -10.69 -3.93
CA GLN A 44 -2.17 -10.22 -2.67
C GLN A 44 -1.52 -10.84 -1.43
N ALA A 45 -1.17 -12.14 -1.43
CA ALA A 45 -0.40 -12.74 -0.35
C ALA A 45 1.03 -12.21 -0.22
N ALA A 46 1.67 -11.83 -1.32
CA ALA A 46 2.97 -11.19 -1.27
C ALA A 46 2.89 -9.83 -0.55
N ARG A 47 1.81 -9.04 -0.76
CA ARG A 47 1.52 -7.81 0.03
C ARG A 47 1.32 -8.08 1.51
N GLU A 48 0.87 -9.28 1.87
CA GLU A 48 0.59 -9.61 3.26
C GLU A 48 1.85 -9.72 4.12
N CYS A 49 2.98 -10.14 3.54
CA CYS A 49 4.27 -10.23 4.22
C CYS A 49 4.90 -8.86 4.54
N ASP A 50 4.46 -7.78 3.89
CA ASP A 50 5.03 -6.42 4.04
C ASP A 50 4.30 -5.58 5.11
N ASP A 51 3.76 -6.22 6.15
CA ASP A 51 2.77 -5.69 7.12
C ASP A 51 3.23 -4.50 8.00
N ASP A 52 4.43 -3.97 7.78
CA ASP A 52 5.06 -2.87 8.54
C ASP A 52 4.71 -1.47 8.00
N ALA A 53 3.97 -1.38 6.90
CA ALA A 53 3.91 -0.16 6.09
C ALA A 53 3.08 0.98 6.70
N VAL A 54 1.96 0.72 7.39
CA VAL A 54 1.03 1.79 7.81
C VAL A 54 1.02 2.01 9.31
N VAL A 55 1.81 2.99 9.73
CA VAL A 55 1.84 3.49 11.10
C VAL A 55 0.71 4.48 11.30
N ILE A 56 -0.23 4.09 12.16
CA ILE A 56 -1.21 4.97 12.79
C ILE A 56 -0.58 5.49 14.07
N THR A 57 -0.63 6.79 14.29
CA THR A 57 -0.25 7.41 15.56
C THR A 57 -1.53 7.81 16.30
N GLY A 58 -1.57 7.52 17.61
CA GLY A 58 -2.66 7.92 18.49
C GLY A 58 -2.38 9.30 19.05
N GLU A 59 -3.37 10.19 19.03
CA GLU A 59 -3.17 11.62 19.29
C GLU A 59 -2.14 12.24 18.31
N ILE A 60 -2.15 13.55 18.12
CA ILE A 60 -1.22 14.19 17.16
C ILE A 60 0.18 14.15 17.77
N GLU A 61 0.88 13.04 17.57
CA GLU A 61 2.27 12.87 17.99
C GLU A 61 3.18 13.87 17.24
N PRO A 62 4.31 14.29 17.82
CA PRO A 62 5.28 15.16 17.14
C PRO A 62 5.75 14.61 15.77
N SER A 63 5.68 13.28 15.60
CA SER A 63 5.95 12.59 14.33
C SER A 63 5.09 13.13 13.17
N PHE A 64 3.83 13.49 13.43
CA PHE A 64 2.94 14.10 12.43
C PHE A 64 3.45 15.46 11.94
N MET A 65 3.99 16.28 12.85
CA MET A 65 4.59 17.57 12.47
C MET A 65 5.82 17.36 11.61
N TYR A 66 6.67 16.37 11.94
CA TYR A 66 7.87 16.07 11.16
C TYR A 66 7.54 15.53 9.77
N THR A 67 6.56 14.64 9.64
CA THR A 67 6.14 14.11 8.32
C THR A 67 5.49 15.20 7.49
N THR A 68 4.69 16.08 8.11
CA THR A 68 4.11 17.24 7.42
C THR A 68 5.19 18.18 6.92
N LEU A 69 6.15 18.57 7.77
CA LEU A 69 7.27 19.43 7.37
C LEU A 69 8.13 18.78 6.27
N PHE A 70 8.40 17.48 6.40
CA PHE A 70 9.14 16.72 5.38
C PHE A 70 8.41 16.73 4.04
N LYS A 71 7.08 16.55 4.03
CA LYS A 71 6.25 16.66 2.83
C LYS A 71 6.43 18.03 2.18
N GLU A 72 6.26 19.12 2.95
CA GLU A 72 6.43 20.48 2.42
C GLU A 72 7.83 20.70 1.83
N ILE A 73 8.89 20.25 2.52
CA ILE A 73 10.27 20.35 2.01
C ILE A 73 10.42 19.59 0.69
N VAL A 74 9.97 18.34 0.62
CA VAL A 74 10.14 17.50 -0.57
C VAL A 74 9.36 18.03 -1.77
N LEU A 75 8.22 18.69 -1.55
CA LEU A 75 7.44 19.30 -2.63
C LEU A 75 8.18 20.48 -3.28
N GLU A 76 9.05 21.16 -2.54
CA GLU A 76 9.81 22.33 -3.00
C GLU A 76 11.22 21.98 -3.53
N ILE A 77 11.73 20.77 -3.27
CA ILE A 77 13.05 20.36 -3.77
C ILE A 77 13.02 20.21 -5.29
N ASP A 78 13.96 20.88 -5.94
CA ASP A 78 14.30 20.65 -7.34
C ASP A 78 15.19 19.40 -7.48
N PHE A 79 14.55 18.26 -7.72
CA PHE A 79 15.22 16.98 -7.91
C PHE A 79 15.78 16.86 -9.33
N ASP A 80 17.05 16.49 -9.45
CA ASP A 80 17.60 15.97 -10.72
C ASP A 80 16.90 14.64 -11.05
N GLU A 81 15.96 14.69 -11.98
CA GLU A 81 15.05 13.59 -12.24
C GLU A 81 15.74 12.30 -12.70
N LYS A 82 16.80 12.40 -13.50
CA LYS A 82 17.51 11.22 -14.00
C LYS A 82 18.39 10.62 -12.92
N LYS A 83 19.12 11.48 -12.22
CA LYS A 83 20.03 11.05 -11.15
C LYS A 83 19.26 10.41 -10.01
N THR A 84 18.16 11.01 -9.57
CA THR A 84 17.39 10.53 -8.41
C THR A 84 16.70 9.19 -8.63
N VAL A 85 16.21 8.92 -9.85
CA VAL A 85 15.68 7.60 -10.24
C VAL A 85 16.77 6.54 -10.14
N GLN A 86 17.96 6.82 -10.68
CA GLN A 86 19.11 5.92 -10.61
C GLN A 86 19.58 5.71 -9.16
N ASP A 87 19.70 6.79 -8.37
CA ASP A 87 20.13 6.75 -6.97
C ASP A 87 19.19 5.88 -6.11
N LEU A 88 17.87 5.97 -6.32
CA LEU A 88 16.90 5.12 -5.63
C LEU A 88 17.02 3.65 -6.08
N ALA A 89 17.21 3.39 -7.37
CA ALA A 89 17.38 2.04 -7.88
C ALA A 89 18.65 1.39 -7.31
N ASP A 90 19.77 2.09 -7.30
CA ASP A 90 21.03 1.60 -6.74
C ASP A 90 20.91 1.39 -5.24
N TYR A 91 20.26 2.31 -4.52
CA TYR A 91 19.98 2.12 -3.11
C TYR A 91 19.10 0.89 -2.86
N ALA A 92 18.04 0.68 -3.63
CA ALA A 92 17.19 -0.51 -3.53
C ALA A 92 18.01 -1.79 -3.74
N ARG A 93 18.92 -1.83 -4.73
CA ARG A 93 19.79 -2.98 -4.97
C ARG A 93 20.71 -3.33 -3.79
N THR A 94 21.06 -2.36 -2.94
CA THR A 94 21.87 -2.61 -1.73
C THR A 94 21.07 -3.15 -0.55
N GLN A 95 19.74 -3.05 -0.58
CA GLN A 95 18.91 -3.55 0.53
C GLN A 95 18.82 -5.08 0.47
N GLU A 96 19.01 -5.73 1.61
CA GLU A 96 18.98 -7.21 1.73
C GLU A 96 17.70 -7.83 1.16
N ALA A 97 16.56 -7.15 1.34
CA ALA A 97 15.26 -7.58 0.84
C ALA A 97 15.18 -7.70 -0.71
N TYR A 98 16.04 -6.99 -1.44
CA TYR A 98 15.99 -6.89 -2.90
C TYR A 98 17.26 -7.42 -3.58
N ALA A 99 18.43 -7.34 -2.92
CA ALA A 99 19.73 -7.69 -3.50
C ALA A 99 19.78 -9.09 -4.13
N ASN A 100 19.15 -10.08 -3.47
CA ASN A 100 19.16 -11.48 -3.90
C ASN A 100 17.85 -11.93 -4.57
N ASN A 101 16.89 -11.02 -4.75
CA ASN A 101 15.60 -11.34 -5.35
C ASN A 101 15.59 -10.98 -6.83
N LYS A 102 15.80 -11.98 -7.70
CA LYS A 102 15.83 -11.78 -9.17
C LYS A 102 14.57 -11.11 -9.73
N GLY A 103 13.41 -11.35 -9.11
CA GLY A 103 12.15 -10.71 -9.50
C GLY A 103 12.17 -9.21 -9.21
N GLU A 104 12.54 -8.82 -7.99
CA GLU A 104 12.70 -7.41 -7.60
C GLU A 104 13.80 -6.73 -8.41
N GLN A 105 14.92 -7.40 -8.70
CA GLN A 105 15.97 -6.85 -9.57
C GLN A 105 15.46 -6.50 -10.97
N LYS A 106 14.61 -7.35 -11.54
CA LYS A 106 13.95 -7.07 -12.83
C LYS A 106 13.01 -5.87 -12.71
N ILE A 107 12.21 -5.80 -11.66
CA ILE A 107 11.29 -4.67 -11.43
C ILE A 107 12.07 -3.36 -11.23
N ILE A 108 13.18 -3.38 -10.51
CA ILE A 108 14.07 -2.21 -10.34
C ILE A 108 14.66 -1.77 -11.69
N HIS A 109 15.04 -2.72 -12.54
CA HIS A 109 15.50 -2.38 -13.89
C HIS A 109 14.38 -1.75 -14.74
N GLU A 110 13.18 -2.35 -14.75
CA GLU A 110 12.00 -1.80 -15.43
C GLU A 110 11.65 -0.39 -14.92
N PHE A 111 11.78 -0.14 -13.61
CA PHE A 111 11.60 1.18 -13.02
C PHE A 111 12.56 2.21 -13.62
N VAL A 112 13.86 1.90 -13.69
CA VAL A 112 14.86 2.83 -14.26
C VAL A 112 14.57 3.15 -15.73
N GLU A 113 14.21 2.13 -16.53
CA GLU A 113 13.97 2.29 -17.96
C GLU A 113 12.68 3.07 -18.26
N SER A 114 11.61 2.85 -17.47
CA SER A 114 10.26 3.27 -17.86
C SER A 114 9.64 4.36 -16.99
N TYR A 115 10.17 4.64 -15.78
CA TYR A 115 9.55 5.59 -14.86
C TYR A 115 9.38 6.98 -15.51
N ARG A 116 10.40 7.49 -16.22
CA ARG A 116 10.31 8.78 -16.93
C ARG A 116 9.98 8.67 -18.42
N GLY A 117 10.09 7.48 -19.01
CA GLY A 117 9.97 7.27 -20.46
C GLY A 117 8.53 7.16 -20.99
N ASN A 118 7.55 6.99 -20.11
CA ASN A 118 6.15 6.88 -20.51
C ASN A 118 5.43 8.23 -20.49
N ILE A 119 4.65 8.51 -21.54
CA ILE A 119 3.81 9.71 -21.71
C ILE A 119 2.88 9.96 -20.51
N ASP A 120 2.53 8.90 -19.78
CA ASP A 120 1.62 8.94 -18.65
C ASP A 120 2.31 8.85 -17.27
N ASN A 121 3.66 8.93 -17.18
CA ASN A 121 4.48 8.80 -15.97
C ASN A 121 3.63 8.68 -14.70
N ASN A 122 3.34 7.44 -14.28
CA ASN A 122 2.28 7.16 -13.32
C ASN A 122 2.88 6.64 -12.00
N PRO A 123 3.34 7.54 -11.11
CA PRO A 123 3.78 7.19 -9.77
C PRO A 123 2.76 6.34 -9.00
N ILE A 124 1.46 6.54 -9.23
CA ILE A 124 0.41 5.74 -8.60
C ILE A 124 0.50 4.27 -9.03
N GLN A 125 0.81 3.96 -10.29
CA GLN A 125 1.02 2.58 -10.74
C GLN A 125 2.17 1.92 -9.98
N TRP A 126 3.31 2.61 -9.83
CA TRP A 126 4.44 2.12 -9.06
C TRP A 126 4.11 1.97 -7.56
N TYR A 127 3.36 2.92 -7.00
CA TYR A 127 2.94 2.89 -5.60
C TYR A 127 1.89 1.79 -5.31
N THR A 128 1.03 1.47 -6.28
CA THR A 128 0.01 0.43 -6.12
C THR A 128 0.49 -0.95 -6.58
N ALA A 129 1.61 -1.02 -7.29
CA ALA A 129 2.30 -2.24 -7.64
C ALA A 129 2.99 -2.87 -6.41
N GLU A 130 3.13 -4.19 -6.46
CA GLU A 130 3.81 -4.96 -5.42
C GLU A 130 5.32 -4.94 -5.66
N CYS A 131 5.94 -3.79 -5.43
CA CYS A 131 7.36 -3.64 -5.66
C CYS A 131 8.05 -2.78 -4.61
N PHE A 132 9.37 -2.70 -4.73
CA PHE A 132 10.23 -1.97 -3.80
C PHE A 132 9.78 -0.50 -3.55
N THR A 133 9.19 0.21 -4.51
CA THR A 133 8.82 1.63 -4.33
C THR A 133 7.74 1.80 -3.24
N TYR A 134 6.64 1.05 -3.31
CA TYR A 134 5.60 1.01 -2.28
C TYR A 134 6.19 0.63 -0.91
N LYS A 135 6.99 -0.45 -0.88
CA LYS A 135 7.53 -1.01 0.36
C LYS A 135 8.50 -0.06 1.04
N MET A 136 9.45 0.51 0.29
CA MET A 136 10.46 1.41 0.81
C MET A 136 9.86 2.72 1.28
N LEU A 137 8.97 3.34 0.48
CA LEU A 137 8.36 4.61 0.86
C LEU A 137 7.52 4.47 2.14
N ASN A 138 6.63 3.48 2.21
CA ASN A 138 5.79 3.31 3.40
C ASN A 138 6.59 2.91 4.65
N LYS A 139 7.59 2.04 4.50
CA LYS A 139 8.48 1.69 5.63
C LYS A 139 9.24 2.91 6.12
N ALA A 140 9.73 3.76 5.22
CA ALA A 140 10.48 4.94 5.56
C ALA A 140 9.61 6.00 6.26
N LEU A 141 8.41 6.24 5.75
CA LEU A 141 7.41 7.12 6.37
C LEU A 141 6.95 6.59 7.74
N GLY A 142 6.75 5.27 7.87
CA GLY A 142 6.39 4.63 9.12
C GLY A 142 7.47 4.72 10.20
N LYS A 143 8.74 4.57 9.82
CA LYS A 143 9.89 4.60 10.75
C LYS A 143 10.58 5.96 10.85
N LEU A 144 10.12 6.97 10.11
CA LEU A 144 10.81 8.24 9.93
C LEU A 144 12.29 8.07 9.54
N ASP A 145 12.57 7.10 8.68
CA ASP A 145 13.94 6.85 8.18
C ASP A 145 14.31 7.94 7.18
N VAL A 146 14.90 9.02 7.68
CA VAL A 146 15.31 10.20 6.91
C VAL A 146 16.21 9.81 5.72
N SER A 147 17.07 8.80 5.87
CA SER A 147 18.00 8.40 4.83
C SER A 147 17.29 7.78 3.62
N THR A 148 16.29 6.92 3.87
CA THR A 148 15.42 6.35 2.83
C THR A 148 14.43 7.39 2.30
N LEU A 149 13.90 8.24 3.16
CA LEU A 149 12.97 9.31 2.81
C LEU A 149 13.59 10.29 1.80
N LEU A 150 14.85 10.71 1.99
CA LEU A 150 15.54 11.58 1.03
C LEU A 150 15.70 10.91 -0.35
N LYS A 151 15.95 9.60 -0.38
CA LYS A 151 16.11 8.84 -1.64
C LYS A 151 14.78 8.58 -2.35
N THR A 152 13.69 8.48 -1.59
CA THR A 152 12.33 8.30 -2.10
C THR A 152 11.58 9.64 -2.27
N GLY A 153 12.21 10.77 -1.93
CA GLY A 153 11.58 12.09 -1.92
C GLY A 153 11.01 12.49 -3.27
N PHE A 154 11.77 12.34 -4.36
CA PHE A 154 11.27 12.65 -5.71
C PHE A 154 10.03 11.81 -6.04
N PHE A 155 10.02 10.52 -5.67
CA PHE A 155 8.89 9.63 -5.91
C PHE A 155 7.67 10.03 -5.08
N MET A 156 7.88 10.45 -3.82
CA MET A 156 6.83 11.00 -2.97
C MET A 156 6.22 12.28 -3.55
N ARG A 157 7.06 13.21 -4.05
CA ARG A 157 6.62 14.45 -4.72
C ARG A 157 5.77 14.13 -5.94
N ASP A 158 6.29 13.28 -6.83
CA ASP A 158 5.59 12.92 -8.07
C ASP A 158 4.26 12.21 -7.77
N LEU A 159 4.24 11.31 -6.77
CA LEU A 159 3.04 10.62 -6.32
C LEU A 159 1.99 11.60 -5.78
N HIS A 160 2.40 12.55 -4.94
CA HIS A 160 1.51 13.58 -4.41
C HIS A 160 0.92 14.44 -5.54
N GLN A 161 1.76 14.93 -6.45
CA GLN A 161 1.32 15.74 -7.58
C GLN A 161 0.37 14.97 -8.51
N ASN A 162 0.65 13.69 -8.76
CA ASN A 162 -0.22 12.85 -9.59
C ASN A 162 -1.60 12.62 -8.93
N ILE A 163 -1.65 12.40 -7.61
CA ILE A 163 -2.91 12.32 -6.86
C ILE A 163 -3.67 13.65 -6.93
N GLN A 164 -2.99 14.79 -6.76
CA GLN A 164 -3.61 16.10 -6.82
C GLN A 164 -4.18 16.42 -8.21
N GLN A 165 -3.47 16.09 -9.29
CA GLN A 165 -3.98 16.24 -10.65
C GLN A 165 -5.25 15.42 -10.88
N LEU A 166 -5.25 14.15 -10.45
CA LEU A 166 -6.43 13.29 -10.57
C LEU A 166 -7.60 13.78 -9.71
N HIS A 167 -7.33 14.23 -8.49
CA HIS A 167 -8.32 14.84 -7.62
C HIS A 167 -9.04 16.01 -8.31
N ASP A 168 -8.28 16.95 -8.88
CA ASP A 168 -8.81 18.13 -9.54
C ASP A 168 -9.57 17.81 -10.83
N GLN A 169 -9.15 16.77 -11.56
CA GLN A 169 -9.87 16.27 -12.73
C GLN A 169 -11.20 15.64 -12.34
N GLN A 170 -11.20 14.80 -11.31
CA GLN A 170 -12.38 14.06 -10.86
C GLN A 170 -13.43 14.97 -10.22
N LEU A 171 -13.04 16.03 -9.50
CA LEU A 171 -13.98 17.05 -8.99
C LEU A 171 -14.71 17.82 -10.09
N LYS A 172 -14.12 17.93 -11.28
CA LYS A 172 -14.75 18.58 -12.44
C LYS A 172 -15.74 17.65 -13.17
N ASP A 173 -15.60 16.33 -13.00
CA ASP A 173 -16.46 15.34 -13.65
C ASP A 173 -17.76 15.14 -12.87
N LYS A 174 -18.79 15.92 -13.24
CA LYS A 174 -20.13 15.86 -12.61
C LYS A 174 -20.85 14.52 -12.83
N ASN A 175 -20.39 13.68 -13.75
CA ASN A 175 -21.04 12.40 -14.07
C ASN A 175 -20.56 11.26 -13.15
N LYS A 176 -19.49 11.45 -12.39
CA LYS A 176 -18.92 10.46 -11.49
C LYS A 176 -18.81 11.01 -10.08
N PRO A 177 -19.93 11.12 -9.34
CA PRO A 177 -19.89 11.59 -7.97
C PRO A 177 -18.94 10.71 -7.13
N PHE A 178 -18.30 11.37 -6.18
CA PHE A 178 -17.41 10.69 -5.24
C PHE A 178 -18.20 9.84 -4.24
N PRO A 179 -17.61 8.73 -3.78
CA PRO A 179 -18.25 7.91 -2.77
C PRO A 179 -18.22 8.68 -1.45
N SER A 180 -19.36 8.79 -0.77
CA SER A 180 -19.40 9.47 0.53
C SER A 180 -18.66 8.67 1.61
N THR A 181 -18.57 7.35 1.44
CA THR A 181 -18.01 6.43 2.43
C THR A 181 -16.92 5.56 1.81
N LEU A 182 -15.79 5.46 2.50
CA LEU A 182 -14.67 4.61 2.16
C LEU A 182 -14.36 3.63 3.29
N TYR A 183 -13.83 2.48 2.94
CA TYR A 183 -13.50 1.40 3.85
C TYR A 183 -12.00 1.09 3.80
N ARG A 184 -11.41 0.85 4.96
CA ARG A 184 -10.04 0.35 5.07
C ARG A 184 -9.95 -0.72 6.12
N GLY A 185 -9.37 -1.85 5.74
CA GLY A 185 -9.10 -2.96 6.64
C GLY A 185 -7.66 -2.97 7.10
N GLN A 186 -7.43 -3.16 8.40
CA GLN A 186 -6.10 -3.31 8.97
C GLN A 186 -6.10 -4.36 10.08
N ALA A 187 -5.03 -5.13 10.18
CA ALA A 187 -4.76 -5.94 11.37
C ALA A 187 -3.71 -5.24 12.23
N MET A 188 -3.91 -5.21 13.54
CA MET A 188 -2.98 -4.61 14.50
C MET A 188 -2.98 -5.38 15.82
N THR A 189 -2.00 -5.12 16.67
CA THR A 189 -1.99 -5.72 18.02
C THR A 189 -3.11 -5.12 18.88
N GLN A 190 -3.55 -5.87 19.90
CA GLN A 190 -4.52 -5.36 20.87
C GLN A 190 -3.99 -4.06 21.53
N GLN A 191 -2.71 -4.03 21.88
CA GLN A 191 -2.06 -2.86 22.46
C GLN A 191 -2.08 -1.65 21.51
N ASP A 192 -1.75 -1.83 20.23
CA ASP A 192 -1.82 -0.75 19.24
C ASP A 192 -3.24 -0.20 19.12
N PHE A 193 -4.24 -1.08 19.11
CA PHE A 193 -5.64 -0.66 19.05
C PHE A 193 -6.02 0.20 20.26
N GLU A 194 -5.76 -0.29 21.47
CA GLU A 194 -6.11 0.42 22.71
C GLU A 194 -5.37 1.75 22.87
N THR A 195 -4.11 1.81 22.42
CA THR A 195 -3.29 3.02 22.58
C THR A 195 -3.51 4.03 21.47
N LYS A 196 -3.74 3.59 20.21
CA LYS A 196 -3.81 4.47 19.04
C LYS A 196 -5.23 4.80 18.60
N ILE A 197 -6.18 3.93 18.86
CA ILE A 197 -7.59 4.09 18.45
C ILE A 197 -8.40 4.49 19.68
N GLN A 198 -8.45 5.80 19.92
CA GLN A 198 -9.15 6.37 21.07
C GLN A 198 -10.44 7.06 20.62
N GLN A 199 -11.51 6.86 21.38
CA GLN A 199 -12.79 7.51 21.11
C GLN A 199 -12.64 9.03 21.22
N ASP A 200 -13.34 9.76 20.34
CA ASP A 200 -13.39 11.23 20.34
C ASP A 200 -12.03 11.94 20.18
N LYS A 201 -11.02 11.21 19.69
CA LYS A 201 -9.70 11.76 19.36
C LYS A 201 -9.41 11.71 17.86
N LEU A 202 -8.58 12.65 17.42
CA LEU A 202 -8.02 12.65 16.07
C LEU A 202 -6.93 11.59 15.95
N MET A 203 -6.84 10.99 14.76
CA MET A 203 -5.80 10.07 14.36
C MET A 203 -5.07 10.66 13.15
N SER A 204 -3.78 10.36 13.03
CA SER A 204 -3.00 10.70 11.85
C SER A 204 -2.40 9.47 11.19
N TYR A 205 -2.32 9.53 9.87
CA TYR A 205 -1.62 8.57 9.05
C TYR A 205 -0.38 9.26 8.47
N ASN A 206 0.80 8.71 8.76
CA ASN A 206 2.06 9.22 8.20
C ASN A 206 2.32 8.74 6.76
N ASN A 207 1.45 7.86 6.26
CA ASN A 207 1.57 7.21 4.95
C ASN A 207 0.43 7.64 4.03
N PHE A 208 0.62 7.43 2.73
CA PHE A 208 -0.50 7.53 1.79
C PHE A 208 -1.56 6.48 2.12
N LEU A 209 -2.82 6.92 2.14
CA LEU A 209 -3.93 6.10 2.59
C LEU A 209 -4.62 5.38 1.42
N SER A 210 -4.41 4.07 1.33
CA SER A 210 -5.17 3.22 0.40
C SER A 210 -6.49 2.76 1.03
N THR A 211 -7.59 2.94 0.31
CA THR A 211 -8.95 2.63 0.77
C THR A 211 -9.77 1.98 -0.35
N SER A 212 -10.97 1.50 -0.04
CA SER A 212 -11.89 0.92 -1.01
C SER A 212 -13.30 1.48 -0.84
N GLU A 213 -14.03 1.62 -1.93
CA GLU A 213 -15.47 1.91 -1.94
C GLU A 213 -16.29 0.67 -1.53
N GLU A 214 -15.70 -0.51 -1.70
CA GLU A 214 -16.32 -1.80 -1.46
C GLU A 214 -15.93 -2.34 -0.08
N LYS A 215 -16.91 -2.41 0.84
CA LYS A 215 -16.68 -2.90 2.20
C LYS A 215 -16.04 -4.29 2.23
N HIS A 216 -16.46 -5.18 1.32
CA HIS A 216 -15.98 -6.55 1.29
C HIS A 216 -14.48 -6.62 0.98
N VAL A 217 -13.96 -5.76 0.11
CA VAL A 217 -12.52 -5.66 -0.20
C VAL A 217 -11.72 -5.33 1.06
N ALA A 218 -12.17 -4.36 1.85
CA ALA A 218 -11.53 -3.99 3.11
C ALA A 218 -11.57 -5.12 4.15
N VAL A 219 -12.71 -5.82 4.26
CA VAL A 219 -12.84 -7.00 5.14
C VAL A 219 -11.92 -8.13 4.69
N ASP A 220 -11.79 -8.36 3.39
CA ASP A 220 -10.88 -9.37 2.85
C ASP A 220 -9.42 -9.04 3.21
N PHE A 221 -9.03 -7.76 3.22
CA PHE A 221 -7.71 -7.33 3.70
C PHE A 221 -7.49 -7.71 5.18
N ILE A 222 -8.49 -7.54 6.05
CA ILE A 222 -8.41 -7.95 7.45
C ILE A 222 -8.27 -9.47 7.57
N GLY A 223 -9.19 -10.21 6.96
CA GLY A 223 -9.25 -11.67 7.07
C GLY A 223 -7.96 -12.33 6.59
N ARG A 224 -7.33 -11.77 5.57
CA ARG A 224 -6.02 -12.19 5.06
C ARG A 224 -4.91 -12.02 6.10
N LYS A 225 -4.79 -10.84 6.70
CA LYS A 225 -3.75 -10.56 7.71
C LYS A 225 -3.92 -11.39 8.98
N LEU A 226 -5.16 -11.57 9.45
CA LEU A 226 -5.46 -12.41 10.63
C LEU A 226 -5.13 -13.90 10.41
N ARG A 227 -5.16 -14.39 9.17
CA ARG A 227 -4.70 -15.77 8.86
C ARG A 227 -3.18 -15.91 8.96
N SER A 228 -2.43 -14.83 8.75
CA SER A 228 -0.97 -14.82 8.82
C SER A 228 -0.43 -14.64 10.24
N ASP A 229 -1.18 -13.92 11.08
CA ASP A 229 -0.87 -13.70 12.49
C ASP A 229 -2.17 -13.69 13.29
N ASN A 230 -2.41 -14.77 14.02
CA ASN A 230 -3.63 -14.97 14.82
C ASN A 230 -3.60 -14.22 16.17
N THR A 231 -2.50 -13.52 16.48
CA THR A 231 -2.39 -12.70 17.70
C THR A 231 -2.90 -11.27 17.49
N LYS A 232 -3.12 -10.87 16.24
CA LYS A 232 -3.66 -9.56 15.87
C LYS A 232 -5.18 -9.53 15.95
N ILE A 233 -5.73 -8.33 16.05
CA ILE A 233 -7.16 -8.05 15.88
C ILE A 233 -7.41 -7.34 14.56
N GLY A 234 -8.60 -7.55 14.01
CA GLY A 234 -9.05 -6.91 12.78
C GLY A 234 -9.81 -5.63 13.03
N VAL A 235 -9.39 -4.53 12.40
CA VAL A 235 -10.03 -3.22 12.51
C VAL A 235 -10.52 -2.79 11.14
N LEU A 236 -11.82 -2.49 11.05
CA LEU A 236 -12.44 -1.93 9.85
C LEU A 236 -12.70 -0.43 10.08
N PHE A 237 -11.95 0.41 9.40
CA PHE A 237 -12.19 1.85 9.35
C PHE A 237 -13.29 2.15 8.33
N ILE A 238 -14.27 2.95 8.77
CA ILE A 238 -15.34 3.49 7.94
C ILE A 238 -15.15 5.01 7.94
N MET A 239 -14.78 5.56 6.80
CA MET A 239 -14.37 6.96 6.67
C MET A 239 -15.36 7.69 5.80
N THR A 240 -15.82 8.85 6.25
CA THR A 240 -16.57 9.78 5.40
C THR A 240 -15.59 10.82 4.85
N ILE A 241 -15.63 11.06 3.55
CA ILE A 241 -14.78 12.07 2.92
C ILE A 241 -15.59 13.32 2.60
N ASP A 242 -14.99 14.49 2.86
CA ASP A 242 -15.52 15.77 2.41
C ASP A 242 -14.65 16.30 1.26
N PRO A 243 -15.15 16.26 0.01
CA PRO A 243 -14.39 16.71 -1.16
C PRO A 243 -14.12 18.22 -1.16
N ALA A 244 -14.74 19.00 -0.27
CA ALA A 244 -14.44 20.42 -0.13
C ALA A 244 -13.08 20.68 0.57
N ILE A 245 -12.52 19.68 1.28
CA ILE A 245 -11.25 19.80 1.99
C ILE A 245 -10.08 19.70 1.00
N LYS A 246 -9.56 20.85 0.57
CA LYS A 246 -8.48 20.93 -0.43
C LYS A 246 -7.10 20.49 0.09
N SER A 247 -6.89 20.46 1.41
CA SER A 247 -5.61 20.12 2.02
C SER A 247 -5.29 18.62 1.98
N ALA A 248 -6.24 17.77 1.58
CA ALA A 248 -6.11 16.32 1.53
C ALA A 248 -6.59 15.79 0.16
N PRO A 249 -5.79 15.97 -0.91
CA PRO A 249 -6.16 15.47 -2.23
C PRO A 249 -6.22 13.95 -2.24
N PHE A 250 -7.12 13.39 -3.04
CA PHE A 250 -7.33 11.96 -3.18
C PHE A 250 -7.67 11.60 -4.62
N ALA A 251 -7.35 10.36 -5.02
CA ALA A 251 -7.59 9.88 -6.36
C ALA A 251 -8.35 8.55 -6.33
N ARG A 252 -9.49 8.49 -7.01
CA ARG A 252 -10.13 7.23 -7.39
C ARG A 252 -9.30 6.59 -8.50
N VAL A 253 -8.76 5.41 -8.25
CA VAL A 253 -7.87 4.68 -9.16
C VAL A 253 -8.50 3.34 -9.50
N ALA A 254 -8.51 2.97 -10.79
CA ALA A 254 -8.87 1.62 -11.20
C ALA A 254 -7.63 0.71 -11.06
N GLN A 255 -7.79 -0.44 -10.42
CA GLN A 255 -6.79 -1.51 -10.39
C GLN A 255 -7.12 -2.60 -11.40
#